data_AF-A0A433RQ78-F1
#
_entry.id   AF-A0A433RQ78-F1
#
_cell.length_a   1.000
_cell.length_b   1.000
_cell.length_c   1.000
_cell.angle_alpha   90.00
_cell.angle_beta   90.00
_cell.angle_gamma   90.00
#
_symmetry.space_group_name_H-M   'P 1'
#
loop_
_entity.id
_entity.type
_entity.pdbx_description
1 polymer ?
#
loop_
_entity_poly.entity_id
_entity_poly.type
_entity_poly.pdbx_seq_one_letter_code
_entity_poly.pdbx_strand_id
1 'polypeptide(L)'
;MIIAQQNILLVYTFLVLKKYSSETTPLNAAQVVNYMSAEFNVSQKLDRRTIYSHFIDLQKLSECYPEHVNFTFYRKANGAAYITVDQ
;
A
#
# COMPACT_ATOMS: atom_id res chain seq x y z
N MET A 1 10.07 -12.73 15.89
CA MET A 1 10.69 -11.66 15.06
C MET A 1 10.06 -11.50 13.67
N ILE A 2 9.37 -12.51 13.12
CA ILE A 2 8.78 -12.47 11.76
C ILE A 2 7.54 -11.55 11.65
N ILE A 3 6.73 -11.45 12.71
CA ILE A 3 5.48 -10.67 12.71
C ILE A 3 5.74 -9.15 12.66
N ALA A 4 6.74 -8.65 13.40
CA ALA A 4 7.09 -7.23 13.42
C ALA A 4 7.56 -6.71 12.05
N GLN A 5 8.24 -7.57 11.29
CA GLN A 5 8.77 -7.22 9.96
C GLN A 5 7.71 -7.27 8.86
N GLN A 6 6.64 -8.06 9.00
CA GLN A 6 5.52 -8.02 8.05
C GLN A 6 4.62 -6.79 8.29
N ASN A 7 4.34 -6.47 9.55
CA ASN A 7 3.48 -5.33 9.90
C ASN A 7 4.06 -3.99 9.43
N ILE A 8 5.38 -3.83 9.47
CA ILE A 8 6.02 -2.58 9.01
C ILE A 8 5.93 -2.39 7.49
N LEU A 9 5.90 -3.48 6.72
CA LEU A 9 5.84 -3.42 5.25
C LEU A 9 4.44 -3.03 4.75
N LEU A 10 3.38 -3.45 5.46
CA LEU A 10 2.03 -2.97 5.20
C LEU A 10 1.95 -1.45 5.39
N VAL A 11 2.49 -0.93 6.49
CA VAL A 11 2.54 0.52 6.77
C VAL A 11 3.33 1.26 5.70
N TYR A 12 4.48 0.75 5.27
CA TYR A 12 5.25 1.36 4.18
C TYR A 12 4.49 1.35 2.85
N THR A 13 3.74 0.28 2.56
CA THR A 13 2.86 0.24 1.37
C THR A 13 1.82 1.36 1.43
N PHE A 14 1.17 1.53 2.58
CA PHE A 14 0.25 2.64 2.81
C PHE A 14 0.92 4.00 2.61
N LEU A 15 2.09 4.23 3.21
CA LEU A 15 2.81 5.51 3.11
C LEU A 15 3.21 5.83 1.67
N VAL A 16 3.67 4.82 0.90
CA VAL A 16 3.97 4.98 -0.52
C VAL A 16 2.73 5.37 -1.31
N LEU A 17 1.62 4.65 -1.14
CA LEU A 17 0.37 4.98 -1.84
C LEU A 17 -0.11 6.37 -1.44
N LYS A 18 -0.14 6.70 -0.15
CA LYS A 18 -0.53 8.02 0.34
C LYS A 18 0.29 9.16 -0.27
N LYS A 19 1.61 8.97 -0.44
CA LYS A 19 2.52 10.01 -0.95
C LYS A 19 2.55 10.10 -2.48
N TYR A 20 2.47 8.97 -3.17
CA TYR A 20 2.82 8.87 -4.58
C TYR A 20 1.70 8.42 -5.51
N SER A 21 0.58 7.93 -4.96
CA SER A 21 -0.56 7.49 -5.78
C SER A 21 -1.66 8.54 -5.80
N SER A 22 -2.40 8.58 -6.90
CA SER A 22 -3.62 9.37 -7.05
C SER A 22 -4.55 8.67 -8.04
N GLU A 23 -5.76 9.20 -8.21
CA GLU A 23 -6.71 8.64 -9.19
C GLU A 23 -6.14 8.64 -10.62
N THR A 24 -5.43 9.70 -10.99
CA THR A 24 -4.78 9.84 -12.31
C THR A 24 -3.44 9.11 -12.39
N THR A 25 -2.82 8.82 -11.25
CA THR A 25 -1.51 8.16 -11.14
C THR A 25 -1.58 6.98 -10.16
N PRO A 26 -2.34 5.91 -10.46
CA PRO A 26 -2.39 4.73 -9.61
C PRO A 26 -1.09 3.94 -9.74
N LEU A 27 -0.65 3.30 -8.65
CA LEU A 27 0.60 2.57 -8.60
C LEU A 27 0.36 1.06 -8.66
N ASN A 28 1.12 0.37 -9.51
CA ASN A 28 1.18 -1.09 -9.51
C ASN A 28 2.19 -1.61 -8.46
N ALA A 29 2.15 -2.92 -8.20
CA ALA A 29 2.99 -3.55 -7.18
C ALA A 29 4.49 -3.33 -7.39
N ALA A 30 4.98 -3.29 -8.64
CA ALA A 30 6.39 -3.07 -8.92
C ALA A 30 6.82 -1.63 -8.60
N GLN A 31 5.99 -0.65 -8.93
CA GLN A 31 6.23 0.75 -8.58
C GLN A 31 6.27 0.95 -7.07
N VAL A 32 5.34 0.32 -6.34
CA VAL A 32 5.33 0.37 -4.88
C VAL A 32 6.62 -0.20 -4.29
N VAL A 33 7.08 -1.37 -4.75
CA VAL A 33 8.37 -1.94 -4.30
C VAL A 33 9.52 -0.96 -4.53
N ASN A 34 9.60 -0.35 -5.71
CA ASN A 34 10.66 0.60 -6.04
C ASN A 34 10.66 1.81 -5.10
N TYR A 35 9.48 2.39 -4.82
CA TYR A 35 9.37 3.50 -3.87
C TYR A 35 9.68 3.06 -2.44
N MET A 36 9.28 1.86 -2.01
CA MET A 36 9.62 1.34 -0.69
C MET A 36 11.13 1.17 -0.52
N SER A 37 11.82 0.62 -1.53
CA SER A 37 13.28 0.51 -1.52
C SER A 37 13.95 1.89 -1.47
N ALA A 38 13.44 2.86 -2.24
CA ALA A 38 14.02 4.20 -2.29
C ALA A 38 13.82 5.02 -1.00
N GLU A 39 12.63 4.98 -0.40
CA GLU A 39 12.28 5.82 0.76
C GLU A 39 12.72 5.21 2.10
N PHE A 40 12.58 3.89 2.24
CA PHE A 40 12.75 3.22 3.53
C PHE A 40 13.95 2.27 3.57
N ASN A 41 14.78 2.29 2.51
CA ASN A 41 15.95 1.44 2.37
C ASN A 41 15.65 -0.04 2.64
N VAL A 42 14.50 -0.52 2.15
CA VAL A 42 14.11 -1.93 2.31
C VAL A 42 15.08 -2.78 1.49
N SER A 43 16.06 -3.34 2.20
CA SER A 43 17.16 -4.14 1.65
C SER A 43 16.71 -5.51 1.14
N GLN A 44 15.57 -6.01 1.61
CA GLN A 44 15.01 -7.27 1.17
C GLN A 44 14.27 -7.08 -0.17
N LYS A 45 14.52 -8.00 -1.12
CA LYS A 45 13.78 -8.06 -2.38
C LYS A 45 12.31 -8.38 -2.08
N LEU A 46 11.48 -7.35 -1.98
CA LEU A 46 10.05 -7.48 -1.72
C LEU A 46 9.38 -8.20 -2.89
N ASP A 47 8.66 -9.27 -2.58
CA ASP A 47 7.83 -9.96 -3.58
C ASP A 47 6.59 -9.11 -3.88
N ARG A 48 6.29 -8.93 -5.17
CA ARG A 48 5.06 -8.29 -5.65
C ARG A 48 3.80 -8.96 -5.08
N ARG A 49 3.84 -10.26 -4.80
CA ARG A 49 2.73 -10.98 -4.13
C ARG A 49 2.42 -10.40 -2.75
N THR A 50 3.46 -10.01 -2.01
CA THR A 50 3.31 -9.37 -0.69
C THR A 50 2.58 -8.03 -0.83
N ILE A 51 2.94 -7.22 -1.83
CA ILE A 51 2.25 -5.95 -2.10
C ILE A 51 0.78 -6.17 -2.48
N TYR A 52 0.48 -7.20 -3.28
CA TYR A 52 -0.92 -7.52 -3.57
C TYR A 52 -1.70 -8.00 -2.34
N SER A 53 -1.05 -8.69 -1.39
CA SER A 53 -1.66 -8.98 -0.09
C SER A 53 -1.95 -7.70 0.68
N HIS A 54 -0.99 -6.77 0.74
CA HIS A 54 -1.21 -5.49 1.41
C HIS A 54 -2.34 -4.69 0.76
N PHE A 55 -2.50 -4.74 -0.56
CA PHE A 55 -3.64 -4.10 -1.22
C PHE A 55 -4.99 -4.67 -0.74
N ILE A 56 -5.06 -6.00 -0.55
CA ILE A 56 -6.26 -6.64 0.00
C ILE A 56 -6.48 -6.20 1.45
N ASP A 57 -5.42 -6.14 2.25
CA ASP A 57 -5.53 -5.75 3.67
C ASP A 57 -5.93 -4.27 3.83
N LEU A 58 -5.36 -3.37 3.02
CA LEU A 58 -5.73 -1.95 3.00
C LEU A 58 -7.17 -1.74 2.51
N GLN A 59 -7.60 -2.48 1.50
CA GLN A 59 -9.00 -2.46 1.04
C GLN A 59 -9.96 -2.90 2.15
N LYS A 60 -9.66 -4.00 2.84
CA LYS A 60 -10.47 -4.46 3.99
C LYS A 60 -10.51 -3.43 5.11
N LEU A 61 -9.38 -2.78 5.40
CA LEU A 61 -9.34 -1.71 6.41
C LEU A 61 -10.27 -0.55 6.04
N SER A 62 -10.21 -0.06 4.80
CA SER A 62 -11.08 1.05 4.38
C SER A 62 -12.55 0.67 4.26
N GLU A 63 -12.87 -0.56 3.87
CA GLU A 63 -14.25 -1.00 3.63
C GLU A 63 -14.96 -1.48 4.91
N CYS A 64 -14.26 -2.23 5.76
CA CYS A 64 -14.85 -2.88 6.93
C CYS A 64 -14.70 -2.08 8.22
N TYR A 65 -13.74 -1.16 8.27
CA TYR A 65 -13.41 -0.37 9.47
C TYR A 65 -13.25 1.14 9.17
N PRO A 66 -14.15 1.76 8.38
CA PRO A 66 -14.01 3.17 7.98
C PRO A 66 -13.99 4.15 9.17
N GLU A 67 -14.55 3.78 10.31
CA GLU A 67 -14.50 4.56 11.55
C GLU A 67 -13.11 4.55 12.23
N HIS A 68 -12.24 3.62 11.85
CA HIS A 68 -10.91 3.44 12.42
C HIS A 68 -9.79 3.95 11.51
N VAL A 69 -10.08 4.23 10.24
CA VAL A 69 -9.09 4.69 9.27
C VAL A 69 -9.58 5.91 8.52
N ASN A 70 -8.72 6.92 8.36
CA ASN A 70 -9.04 8.13 7.61
C ASN A 70 -8.56 8.04 6.16
N PHE A 71 -8.90 6.96 5.46
CA PHE A 71 -8.56 6.81 4.05
C PHE A 71 -9.50 5.87 3.32
N THR A 72 -9.67 6.10 2.02
CA THR A 72 -10.34 5.17 1.11
C THR A 72 -9.32 4.56 0.14
N PHE A 73 -9.35 3.24 -0.01
CA PHE A 73 -8.49 2.51 -0.95
C PHE A 73 -9.25 2.17 -2.23
N TYR A 74 -8.60 2.39 -3.38
CA TYR A 74 -9.17 2.09 -4.68
C TYR A 74 -8.24 1.20 -5.50
N ARG A 75 -8.81 0.20 -6.17
CA ARG A 75 -8.09 -0.71 -7.08
C ARG A 75 -8.66 -0.64 -8.49
N LYS A 76 -7.79 -0.40 -9.47
CA LYS A 76 -8.14 -0.42 -10.89
C LYS A 76 -8.08 -1.85 -11.45
N ALA A 77 -8.77 -2.10 -12.56
CA ALA A 77 -8.83 -3.41 -13.21
C ALA A 77 -7.44 -3.97 -13.63
N ASN A 78 -6.47 -3.10 -13.91
CA ASN A 78 -5.10 -3.48 -14.24
C ASN A 78 -4.24 -3.85 -13.00
N GLY A 79 -4.84 -3.87 -11.81
CA GLY A 79 -4.17 -4.21 -10.56
C GLY A 79 -3.41 -3.05 -9.90
N ALA A 80 -3.39 -1.85 -10.51
CA ALA A 80 -2.84 -0.65 -9.88
C ALA A 80 -3.81 -0.11 -8.80
N ALA A 81 -3.28 0.57 -7.81
CA ALA A 81 -4.04 1.07 -6.67
C ALA A 81 -3.67 2.51 -6.31
N TYR A 82 -4.61 3.21 -5.67
CA TYR A 82 -4.36 4.50 -5.05
C TYR A 82 -5.17 4.67 -3.77
N ILE A 83 -4.80 5.65 -2.97
CA ILE A 83 -5.49 6.01 -1.73
C ILE A 83 -5.89 7.49 -1.76
N THR A 84 -7.09 7.79 -1.28
CA THR A 84 -7.50 9.14 -0.90
C THR A 84 -7.57 9.22 0.62
N VAL A 85 -7.19 10.35 1.19
CA VAL A 85 -7.25 10.62 2.63
C VAL A 85 -8.31 11.69 2.81
N ASP A 86 -9.35 11.40 3.59
CA ASP A 86 -10.41 12.36 3.83
C ASP A 86 -9.86 13.46 4.76
N GLN A 87 -10.16 14.72 4.46
CA GLN A 87 -9.63 15.88 5.20
C GLN A 87 -10.41 16.13 6.49
#